data_AF-A0A7I9VJ51-F1
#
_entry.id   AF-A0A7I9VJ51-F1
#
_cell.length_a   1.000
_cell.length_b   1.000
_cell.length_c   1.000
_cell.angle_alpha   90.00
_cell.angle_beta   90.00
_cell.angle_gamma   90.00
#
_symmetry.space_group_name_H-M   'P 1'
#
loop_
_entity.id
_entity.type
_entity.pdbx_description
1 polymer ?
#
loop_
_entity_poly.entity_id
_entity_poly.type
_entity_poly.pdbx_seq_one_letter_code
_entity_poly.pdbx_strand_id
1 'polypeptide(L)'
;MTRKTPTLIGAGVGLALFLAVGLLPALLYGGYAGVLLAGGIVGTPVKATLLVRALIVFGMVLGVTSLASLFAVAGAAAGAAVSILVGGKAAKPAEAKLAAKS
;
A
#
# COMPACT_ATOMS: atom_id res chain seq x y z
N MET A 1 21.66 -17.44 -12.32
CA MET A 1 20.84 -17.00 -11.18
C MET A 1 20.97 -15.47 -11.05
N THR A 2 20.09 -14.74 -10.32
CA THR A 2 20.27 -13.33 -9.90
C THR A 2 19.59 -12.17 -10.70
N ARG A 3 18.49 -12.38 -11.44
CA ARG A 3 17.72 -11.25 -12.05
C ARG A 3 16.63 -10.62 -11.18
N LYS A 4 16.22 -11.27 -10.08
CA LYS A 4 15.12 -10.77 -9.20
C LYS A 4 15.59 -9.77 -8.14
N THR A 5 16.90 -9.69 -7.93
CA THR A 5 17.54 -8.89 -6.88
C THR A 5 17.21 -7.39 -6.98
N PRO A 6 17.27 -6.70 -8.14
CA PRO A 6 16.98 -5.26 -8.20
C PRO A 6 15.50 -4.94 -7.97
N THR A 7 14.57 -5.80 -8.40
CA THR A 7 13.14 -5.64 -8.13
C THR A 7 12.80 -5.87 -6.65
N LEU A 8 13.45 -6.86 -6.02
CA LEU A 8 13.31 -7.12 -4.58
C LEU A 8 13.88 -5.98 -3.74
N ILE A 9 15.03 -5.43 -4.12
CA ILE A 9 15.62 -4.26 -3.47
C ILE A 9 14.70 -3.05 -3.65
N GLY A 10 14.19 -2.80 -4.86
CA GLY A 10 13.24 -1.72 -5.12
C GLY A 10 11.94 -1.85 -4.30
N ALA A 11 11.40 -3.07 -4.17
CA ALA A 11 10.24 -3.34 -3.32
C ALA A 11 10.54 -3.10 -1.83
N GLY A 12 11.70 -3.54 -1.35
CA GLY A 12 12.15 -3.32 0.02
C GLY A 12 12.36 -1.84 0.34
N VAL A 13 12.97 -1.08 -0.57
CA VAL A 13 13.17 0.37 -0.43
C VAL A 13 11.84 1.12 -0.49
N GLY A 14 10.92 0.71 -1.38
CA GLY A 14 9.56 1.25 -1.44
C GLY A 14 8.80 1.04 -0.13
N LEU A 15 8.90 -0.16 0.46
CA LEU A 15 8.32 -0.46 1.77
C LEU A 15 8.96 0.37 2.90
N ALA A 16 10.28 0.55 2.88
CA ALA A 16 10.98 1.37 3.86
C ALA A 16 10.55 2.85 3.79
N LEU A 17 10.40 3.39 2.58
CA LEU A 17 9.88 4.75 2.36
C LEU A 17 8.42 4.90 2.81
N PHE A 18 7.60 3.86 2.59
CA PHE A 18 6.25 3.81 3.15
C PHE A 18 6.29 3.89 4.68
N LEU A 19 7.13 3.10 5.35
CA LEU A 19 7.26 3.16 6.81
C LEU A 19 7.73 4.53 7.30
N ALA A 20 8.67 5.16 6.59
CA ALA A 20 9.26 6.44 7.01
C ALA A 20 8.32 7.64 6.81
N VAL A 21 7.57 7.69 5.70
CA VAL A 21 6.80 8.90 5.32
C VAL A 21 5.34 8.59 4.98
N GLY A 22 5.05 7.40 4.45
CA GLY A 22 3.70 7.00 4.02
C GLY A 22 2.80 6.47 5.16
N LEU A 23 3.39 5.96 6.24
CA LEU A 23 2.66 5.26 7.30
C LEU A 23 1.79 6.22 8.11
N LEU A 24 2.34 7.38 8.49
CA LEU A 24 1.61 8.44 9.20
C LEU A 24 0.37 8.91 8.41
N PRO A 25 0.48 9.38 7.16
CA PRO A 25 -0.71 9.79 6.40
C PRO A 25 -1.68 8.64 6.13
N ALA A 26 -1.18 7.41 5.93
CA ALA A 26 -2.03 6.23 5.75
C ALA A 26 -2.91 5.93 6.97
N LEU A 27 -2.32 5.96 8.16
CA LEU A 27 -3.01 5.75 9.43
C LEU A 27 -4.02 6.87 9.69
N LEU A 28 -3.65 8.11 9.38
CA LEU A 28 -4.47 9.28 9.64
C LEU A 28 -5.70 9.33 8.71
N TYR A 29 -5.51 9.13 7.40
CA TYR A 29 -6.61 9.08 6.45
C TYR A 29 -7.49 7.83 6.62
N GLY A 30 -6.90 6.65 6.87
CA GLY A 30 -7.64 5.42 7.12
C GLY A 30 -8.45 5.48 8.41
N GLY A 31 -7.87 6.03 9.48
CA GLY A 31 -8.56 6.27 10.74
C GLY A 31 -9.70 7.26 10.60
N TYR A 32 -9.50 8.38 9.90
CA TYR A 32 -10.54 9.38 9.64
C TYR A 32 -11.72 8.80 8.85
N ALA A 33 -11.44 8.02 7.80
CA ALA A 33 -12.46 7.32 7.04
C ALA A 33 -13.23 6.31 7.92
N GLY A 34 -12.55 5.60 8.82
CA GLY A 34 -13.17 4.71 9.79
C GLY A 34 -14.07 5.44 10.80
N VAL A 35 -13.67 6.63 11.25
CA VAL A 35 -14.49 7.48 12.13
C VAL A 35 -15.73 7.98 11.39
N LEU A 36 -15.60 8.44 10.15
CA LEU A 36 -16.73 8.89 9.33
C LEU A 36 -17.72 7.75 9.06
N LEU A 37 -17.21 6.56 8.74
CA LEU A 37 -18.04 5.37 8.57
C LEU A 37 -18.77 5.01 9.89
N ALA A 38 -18.09 5.12 11.03
CA ALA A 38 -18.69 4.83 12.33
C ALA A 38 -19.76 5.88 12.69
N GLY A 39 -19.52 7.15 12.37
CA GLY A 39 -20.50 8.22 12.52
C GLY A 39 -21.71 8.06 11.61
N GLY A 40 -21.50 7.56 10.39
CA GLY A 40 -22.57 7.28 9.44
C GLY A 40 -23.46 6.10 9.84
N ILE A 41 -22.90 5.09 10.51
CA ILE A 41 -23.63 3.88 10.93
C ILE A 41 -24.29 4.06 12.30
N VAL A 42 -23.60 4.68 13.26
CA VAL A 42 -24.02 4.73 14.68
C VAL A 42 -24.76 6.04 15.03
N GLY A 43 -24.70 7.05 14.16
CA GLY A 43 -25.28 8.36 14.39
C GLY A 43 -24.42 9.24 15.30
N THR A 44 -24.52 10.56 15.13
CA THR A 44 -23.80 11.54 15.95
C THR A 44 -24.54 11.79 17.26
N PRO A 45 -23.88 11.78 18.44
CA PRO A 45 -22.44 11.75 18.65
C PRO A 45 -21.89 10.32 18.73
N VAL A 46 -20.73 10.11 18.11
CA VAL A 46 -20.01 8.84 18.11
C VAL A 46 -19.57 8.53 19.54
N LYS A 47 -20.37 7.77 20.29
CA LYS A 47 -19.91 7.16 21.54
C LYS A 47 -18.84 6.15 21.16
N ALA A 48 -17.64 6.26 21.73
CA ALA A 48 -16.53 5.34 21.52
C ALA A 48 -16.81 3.96 22.15
N THR A 49 -17.88 3.31 21.69
CA THR A 49 -18.22 1.93 21.99
C THR A 49 -17.23 1.00 21.28
N LEU A 50 -17.14 -0.25 21.73
CA LEU A 50 -16.24 -1.25 21.12
C LEU A 50 -16.45 -1.38 19.60
N LEU A 51 -17.70 -1.26 19.14
CA LEU A 51 -18.06 -1.33 17.72
C LEU A 51 -17.44 -0.19 16.91
N VAL A 52 -17.50 1.04 17.42
CA VAL A 52 -16.89 2.22 16.79
C VAL A 52 -15.37 2.07 16.73
N ARG A 53 -14.73 1.63 17.82
CA ARG A 53 -13.28 1.44 17.84
C ARG A 53 -12.84 0.37 16.84
N ALA A 54 -13.56 -0.75 16.78
CA ALA A 54 -13.29 -1.81 15.80
C ALA A 54 -13.39 -1.30 14.36
N LEU A 55 -14.39 -0.45 14.07
CA LEU A 55 -14.57 0.12 12.74
C LEU A 55 -13.48 1.11 12.35
N ILE A 56 -13.01 1.92 13.32
CA ILE A 56 -11.88 2.84 13.11
C ILE A 56 -10.59 2.07 12.85
N VAL A 57 -10.31 1.04 13.66
CA VAL A 57 -9.14 0.17 13.48
C VAL A 57 -9.22 -0.54 12.13
N PHE A 58 -10.41 -1.01 11.73
CA PHE A 58 -10.63 -1.59 10.42
C PHE A 58 -10.30 -0.59 9.29
N GLY A 59 -10.78 0.65 9.39
CA GLY A 59 -10.45 1.71 8.43
C GLY A 59 -8.95 2.03 8.39
N MET A 60 -8.27 2.03 9.54
CA MET A 60 -6.83 2.21 9.66
C MET A 60 -6.06 1.09 8.95
N VAL A 61 -6.39 -0.17 9.24
CA VAL A 61 -5.74 -1.34 8.63
C VAL A 61 -5.97 -1.37 7.13
N LEU A 62 -7.20 -1.05 6.67
CA LEU A 62 -7.54 -1.03 5.25
C LEU A 62 -6.80 0.10 4.52
N GLY A 63 -6.68 1.28 5.14
CA GLY A 63 -5.89 2.40 4.62
C GLY A 63 -4.39 2.09 4.52
N VAL A 64 -3.81 1.53 5.58
CA VAL A 64 -2.39 1.14 5.63
C VAL A 64 -2.09 0.05 4.61
N THR A 65 -2.93 -0.99 4.52
CA THR A 65 -2.72 -2.11 3.59
C THR A 65 -2.79 -1.65 2.14
N SER A 66 -3.70 -0.72 1.82
CA SER A 66 -3.83 -0.14 0.48
C SER A 66 -2.59 0.66 0.09
N LEU A 67 -2.13 1.57 0.95
CA LEU A 67 -0.94 2.40 0.69
C LEU A 67 0.36 1.59 0.70
N ALA A 68 0.47 0.60 1.59
CA ALA A 68 1.60 -0.33 1.61
C ALA A 68 1.71 -1.10 0.29
N SER A 69 0.58 -1.57 -0.24
CA SER A 69 0.53 -2.27 -1.53
C SER A 69 0.93 -1.34 -2.68
N LEU A 70 0.42 -0.10 -2.69
CA LEU A 70 0.80 0.91 -3.68
C LEU A 70 2.31 1.20 -3.65
N PHE A 71 2.89 1.43 -2.47
CA PHE A 71 4.32 1.71 -2.33
C PHE A 71 5.21 0.50 -2.65
N ALA A 72 4.79 -0.71 -2.30
CA ALA A 72 5.51 -1.93 -2.65
C ALA A 72 5.54 -2.14 -4.17
N VAL A 73 4.40 -1.99 -4.84
CA VAL A 73 4.30 -2.14 -6.30
C VAL A 73 5.03 -0.99 -7.01
N ALA A 74 4.88 0.25 -6.55
CA ALA A 74 5.57 1.41 -7.11
C ALA A 74 7.10 1.31 -6.91
N GLY A 75 7.56 0.89 -5.74
CA GLY A 75 8.98 0.66 -5.45
C GLY A 75 9.57 -0.48 -6.28
N ALA A 76 8.82 -1.58 -6.45
CA ALA A 76 9.21 -2.67 -7.34
C ALA A 76 9.28 -2.22 -8.81
N ALA A 77 8.30 -1.44 -9.26
CA ALA A 77 8.26 -0.89 -10.62
C ALA A 77 9.40 0.11 -10.85
N ALA A 78 9.67 0.99 -9.89
CA ALA A 78 10.78 1.93 -9.93
C ALA A 78 12.14 1.22 -9.93
N GLY A 79 12.33 0.18 -9.08
CA GLY A 79 13.55 -0.63 -9.07
C GLY A 79 13.78 -1.38 -10.39
N ALA A 80 12.71 -1.87 -11.02
CA ALA A 80 12.78 -2.45 -12.36
C ALA A 80 13.12 -1.39 -13.43
N ALA A 81 12.54 -0.18 -13.33
CA ALA A 81 12.82 0.95 -14.22
C ALA A 81 14.27 1.46 -14.10
N VAL A 82 14.84 1.50 -12.90
CA VAL A 82 16.26 1.84 -12.72
C VAL A 82 17.15 0.73 -13.26
N SER A 83 16.77 -0.54 -13.10
CA SER A 83 17.52 -1.67 -13.65
C SER A 83 17.61 -1.66 -15.17
N ILE A 84 16.59 -1.15 -15.89
CA ILE A 84 16.62 -1.02 -17.35
C ILE A 84 17.48 0.15 -17.82
N LEU A 85 17.49 1.26 -17.08
CA LEU A 85 18.30 2.43 -17.41
C LEU A 85 19.80 2.20 -17.20
N VAL A 86 20.17 1.37 -16.22
CA VAL A 86 21.58 1.02 -15.91
C VAL A 86 22.09 -0.17 -16.75
N GLY A 87 21.35 -0.59 -17.79
CA GLY A 87 21.81 -1.59 -18.76
C GLY A 87 21.32 -3.02 -18.51
N GLY A 88 20.44 -3.24 -17.54
CA GLY A 88 19.72 -4.51 -17.37
C GLY A 88 18.63 -4.68 -18.42
N LYS A 89 18.76 -5.67 -19.31
CA LYS A 89 17.74 -5.95 -20.35
C LYS A 89 16.33 -6.08 -19.74
N ALA A 90 15.39 -5.31 -20.28
CA ALA A 90 13.99 -5.18 -19.83
C ALA A 90 13.37 -6.47 -19.27
N ALA A 91 13.13 -6.49 -17.96
CA ALA A 91 12.16 -7.41 -17.39
C ALA A 91 10.77 -6.92 -17.81
N LYS A 92 10.22 -7.60 -18.83
CA LYS A 92 8.90 -7.36 -19.42
C LYS A 92 7.84 -7.04 -18.35
N PRO A 93 7.21 -5.86 -18.41
CA PRO A 93 6.09 -5.48 -17.55
C PRO A 93 4.75 -6.16 -17.97
N ALA A 94 4.79 -7.23 -18.79
CA ALA A 94 3.63 -7.69 -19.55
C ALA A 94 3.01 -9.04 -19.11
N GLU A 95 3.71 -9.96 -18.46
CA GLU A 95 3.15 -11.31 -18.21
C GLU A 95 2.21 -11.40 -16.99
N ALA A 96 2.22 -10.44 -16.07
CA ALA A 96 1.23 -10.39 -14.99
C ALA A 96 -0.13 -9.78 -15.40
N LYS A 97 -0.18 -9.03 -16.51
CA LYS A 97 -1.45 -8.55 -17.11
C LYS A 97 -2.11 -9.59 -18.03
N LEU A 98 -1.43 -10.68 -18.38
CA LEU A 98 -1.94 -11.74 -19.26
C LEU A 98 -2.59 -12.92 -18.51
N ALA A 99 -2.41 -13.05 -17.19
CA ALA A 99 -3.09 -14.07 -16.37
C ALA A 99 -4.38 -13.58 -15.69
N ALA A 100 -4.67 -12.26 -15.73
CA ALA A 100 -5.89 -11.66 -15.17
C ALA A 100 -6.97 -11.41 -16.25
N LYS A 101 -6.77 -11.92 -17.47
CA LYS A 101 -7.72 -11.84 -18.57
C LYS A 101 -7.79 -13.19 -19.30
N SER A 102 -8.12 -14.23 -18.54
CA SER A 102 -8.83 -15.42 -19.06
C SER A 102 -10.32 -15.10 -19.16
#